data_AF-A0A377ACR8-F1
#
_entry.id   AF-A0A377ACR8-F1
#
_cell.length_a   1.000
_cell.length_b   1.000
_cell.length_c   1.000
_cell.angle_alpha   90.00
_cell.angle_beta   90.00
_cell.angle_gamma   90.00
#
_symmetry.space_group_name_H-M   'P 1'
#
loop_
_entity.id
_entity.type
_entity.pdbx_description
1 polymer ?
#
loop_
_entity_poly.entity_id
_entity_poly.type
_entity_poly.pdbx_seq_one_letter_code
_entity_poly.pdbx_strand_id
1 'polypeptide(L)'
;MKKMMIATLAAASVLLAVANQAHAGATLDAVQKKGFVQCGISDGLPGFSYADADGKFSGIDVDVCRGVAAAVFGDDTKVKYTPLTAKERFTALQSGEVDLLSRNTTWTSSRDAGMGMAFTGVTYYDGIGFLTHDKAGLKKRERTGWRYRLYSGGY
;
A
#
# COMPACT_ATOMS: atom_id res chain seq x y z
N MET A 1 -57.21 -2.00 1.30
CA MET A 1 -56.20 -1.81 0.23
C MET A 1 -55.19 -0.70 0.55
N LYS A 2 -55.59 0.56 0.82
CA LYS A 2 -54.66 1.65 1.20
C LYS A 2 -53.77 1.37 2.43
N LYS A 3 -54.31 0.71 3.47
CA LYS A 3 -53.53 0.33 4.67
C LYS A 3 -52.47 -0.74 4.41
N MET A 4 -52.68 -1.63 3.44
CA MET A 4 -51.70 -2.66 3.04
C MET A 4 -50.56 -2.07 2.20
N MET A 5 -50.83 -1.05 1.37
CA MET A 5 -49.80 -0.34 0.60
C MET A 5 -48.87 0.51 1.47
N ILE A 6 -49.38 1.12 2.54
CA ILE A 6 -48.56 1.91 3.48
C ILE A 6 -47.62 1.00 4.30
N ALA A 7 -48.10 -0.19 4.70
CA ALA A 7 -47.29 -1.17 5.42
C ALA A 7 -46.16 -1.77 4.56
N THR A 8 -46.36 -1.92 3.25
CA THR A 8 -45.33 -2.44 2.34
C THR A 8 -44.25 -1.39 2.04
N LEU A 9 -44.60 -0.10 1.92
CA LEU A 9 -43.59 0.96 1.78
C LEU A 9 -42.73 1.13 3.04
N ALA A 10 -43.33 1.04 4.24
CA ALA A 10 -42.60 1.15 5.50
C ALA A 10 -41.60 -0.01 5.69
N ALA A 11 -41.97 -1.23 5.31
CA ALA A 11 -41.08 -2.39 5.36
C ALA A 11 -39.90 -2.28 4.37
N ALA A 12 -40.11 -1.72 3.19
CA ALA A 12 -39.06 -1.50 2.21
C ALA A 12 -38.03 -0.46 2.69
N SER A 13 -38.45 0.61 3.37
CA SER A 13 -37.54 1.60 3.95
C SER A 13 -36.66 1.07 5.09
N VAL A 14 -37.15 0.09 5.87
CA VAL A 14 -36.36 -0.54 6.93
C VAL A 14 -35.30 -1.49 6.35
N LEU A 15 -35.62 -2.21 5.27
CA LEU A 15 -34.67 -3.08 4.57
C LEU A 15 -33.55 -2.32 3.87
N LEU A 16 -33.80 -1.08 3.42
CA LEU A 16 -32.78 -0.19 2.86
C LEU A 16 -31.86 0.42 3.93
N ALA A 17 -32.33 0.54 5.18
CA ALA A 17 -31.54 1.08 6.29
C ALA A 17 -30.51 0.07 6.85
N VAL A 18 -30.77 -1.24 6.75
CA VAL A 18 -29.83 -2.30 7.15
C VAL A 18 -28.80 -2.66 6.07
N ALA A 19 -28.99 -2.22 4.82
CA ALA A 19 -28.06 -2.51 3.73
C ALA A 19 -26.78 -1.64 3.74
N ASN A 20 -26.68 -0.63 4.60
CA ASN A 20 -25.58 0.33 4.63
C ASN A 20 -24.62 0.20 5.83
N GLN A 21 -24.71 -0.86 6.64
CA GLN A 21 -23.61 -1.20 7.54
C GLN A 21 -22.53 -1.96 6.78
N ALA A 22 -21.88 -1.27 5.83
CA ALA A 22 -20.53 -1.63 5.47
C ALA A 22 -19.72 -1.55 6.77
N HIS A 23 -19.38 -2.70 7.36
CA HIS A 23 -18.36 -2.73 8.39
C HIS A 23 -17.08 -2.29 7.70
N ALA A 24 -16.73 -1.02 7.86
CA ALA A 24 -15.36 -0.57 7.79
C ALA A 24 -14.53 -1.61 8.54
N GLY A 25 -13.59 -2.27 7.86
CA GLY A 25 -12.74 -3.26 8.53
C GLY A 25 -12.01 -2.60 9.71
N ALA A 26 -11.52 -3.39 10.66
CA ALA A 26 -10.85 -2.88 11.87
C ALA A 26 -9.76 -1.82 11.58
N THR A 27 -9.08 -1.93 10.43
CA THR A 27 -8.11 -0.92 9.95
C THR A 27 -8.77 0.43 9.64
N LEU A 28 -9.89 0.46 8.92
CA LEU A 28 -10.56 1.71 8.55
C LEU A 28 -11.14 2.39 9.80
N ASP A 29 -11.72 1.63 10.73
CA ASP A 29 -12.18 2.16 12.02
C ASP A 29 -11.03 2.79 12.82
N ALA A 30 -9.89 2.11 12.89
CA ALA A 30 -8.69 2.61 13.56
C ALA A 30 -8.16 3.90 12.90
N VAL A 31 -8.10 3.93 11.56
CA VAL A 31 -7.69 5.10 10.78
C VAL A 31 -8.64 6.28 11.02
N GLN A 32 -9.95 6.07 10.91
CA GLN A 32 -10.95 7.12 11.13
C GLN A 32 -10.89 7.67 12.55
N LYS A 33 -10.78 6.80 13.57
CA LYS A 33 -10.62 7.20 14.96
C LYS A 33 -9.32 7.98 15.20
N LYS A 34 -8.23 7.59 14.52
CA LYS A 34 -6.91 8.23 14.60
C LYS A 34 -6.86 9.57 13.84
N GLY A 35 -7.71 9.73 12.83
CA GLY A 35 -7.86 10.97 12.03
C GLY A 35 -6.79 11.19 10.96
N PHE A 36 -5.98 10.18 10.66
CA PHE A 36 -5.02 10.18 9.56
C PHE A 36 -4.64 8.75 9.17
N VAL A 37 -4.16 8.59 7.93
CA VAL A 37 -3.59 7.34 7.43
C VAL A 37 -2.10 7.28 7.79
N GLN A 38 -1.65 6.25 8.51
CA GLN A 38 -0.23 5.96 8.73
C GLN A 38 0.25 5.05 7.59
N CYS A 39 1.02 5.61 6.66
CA CYS A 39 1.48 4.91 5.46
C CYS A 39 2.97 4.55 5.57
N GLY A 40 3.30 3.27 5.42
CA GLY A 40 4.67 2.81 5.27
C GLY A 40 5.17 3.05 3.85
N ILE A 41 6.30 3.74 3.70
CA ILE A 41 6.93 4.08 2.41
C ILE A 41 8.40 3.66 2.36
N SER A 42 9.02 3.80 1.19
CA SER A 42 10.46 3.57 1.04
C SER A 42 11.30 4.64 1.72
N ASP A 43 12.42 4.21 2.29
CA ASP A 43 13.37 5.02 3.04
C ASP A 43 14.30 5.85 2.14
N GLY A 44 14.12 5.79 0.83
CA GLY A 44 14.86 6.62 -0.12
C GLY A 44 15.07 5.92 -1.46
N LEU A 45 13.97 5.62 -2.16
CA LEU A 45 14.02 5.09 -3.52
C LEU A 45 13.52 6.17 -4.50
N PRO A 46 14.42 6.82 -5.28
CA PRO A 46 14.03 7.85 -6.22
C PRO A 46 12.92 7.39 -7.19
N GLY A 47 11.94 8.25 -7.41
CA GLY A 47 10.74 7.96 -8.20
C GLY A 47 9.61 7.24 -7.44
N PHE A 48 9.94 6.51 -6.37
CA PHE A 48 8.98 5.78 -5.53
C PHE A 48 8.63 6.55 -4.26
N SER A 49 9.59 6.74 -3.37
CA SER A 49 9.51 7.69 -2.28
C SER A 49 10.88 8.19 -1.88
N TYR A 50 11.02 9.52 -1.87
CA TYR A 50 12.28 10.19 -1.57
C TYR A 50 11.98 11.48 -0.80
N ALA A 51 12.74 11.71 0.27
CA ALA A 51 12.70 12.96 1.02
C ALA A 51 13.60 13.99 0.36
N ASP A 52 13.08 15.18 0.09
CA ASP A 52 13.91 16.32 -0.31
C ASP A 52 14.70 16.89 0.88
N ALA A 53 15.46 17.97 0.63
CA ALA A 53 16.27 18.63 1.66
C ALA A 53 15.44 19.22 2.81
N ASP A 54 14.16 19.52 2.57
CA ASP A 54 13.22 20.03 3.56
C ASP A 54 12.48 18.90 4.30
N GLY A 55 12.81 17.63 4.00
CA GLY A 55 12.18 16.45 4.57
C GLY A 55 10.81 16.13 3.99
N LYS A 56 10.40 16.76 2.87
CA LYS A 56 9.13 16.45 2.22
C LYS A 56 9.30 15.23 1.32
N PHE A 57 8.42 14.26 1.51
CA PHE A 57 8.41 13.06 0.69
C PHE A 57 7.69 13.32 -0.65
N SER A 58 8.24 12.77 -1.73
CA SER A 58 7.64 12.76 -3.07
C SER A 58 7.85 11.42 -3.77
N GLY A 59 7.00 11.10 -4.75
CA GLY A 59 7.06 9.90 -5.58
C GLY A 59 5.75 9.10 -5.60
N ILE A 60 5.69 8.04 -6.41
CA ILE A 60 4.44 7.28 -6.63
C ILE A 60 3.88 6.66 -5.34
N ASP A 61 4.74 6.19 -4.43
CA ASP A 61 4.29 5.60 -3.16
C ASP A 61 3.60 6.66 -2.28
N VAL A 62 4.17 7.87 -2.27
CA VAL A 62 3.65 9.04 -1.53
C VAL A 62 2.29 9.46 -2.07
N ASP A 63 2.15 9.50 -3.39
CA ASP A 63 0.91 9.88 -4.07
C ASP A 63 -0.20 8.83 -3.86
N VAL A 64 0.15 7.54 -3.83
CA VAL A 64 -0.80 6.49 -3.45
C VAL A 64 -1.31 6.69 -2.03
N CYS A 65 -0.43 6.95 -1.05
CA CYS A 65 -0.85 7.22 0.32
C CYS A 65 -1.75 8.46 0.43
N ARG A 66 -1.43 9.54 -0.31
CA ARG A 66 -2.26 10.76 -0.38
C ARG A 66 -3.63 10.48 -0.99
N GLY A 67 -3.68 9.67 -2.05
CA GLY A 67 -4.93 9.24 -2.67
C GLY A 67 -5.82 8.46 -1.71
N VAL A 68 -5.23 7.57 -0.89
CA VAL A 68 -5.96 6.85 0.17
C VAL A 68 -6.47 7.83 1.24
N ALA A 69 -5.64 8.77 1.70
CA ALA A 69 -6.07 9.77 2.68
C ALA A 69 -7.21 10.65 2.15
N ALA A 70 -7.12 11.10 0.90
CA ALA A 70 -8.18 11.84 0.22
C ALA A 70 -9.48 11.01 0.12
N ALA A 71 -9.38 9.72 -0.19
CA ALA A 71 -10.54 8.84 -0.27
C ALA A 71 -11.21 8.60 1.08
N VAL A 72 -10.43 8.54 2.18
CA VAL A 72 -10.95 8.27 3.53
C VAL A 72 -11.47 9.54 4.20
N PHE A 73 -10.78 10.68 4.05
CA PHE A 73 -11.03 11.91 4.80
C PHE A 73 -11.53 13.08 3.96
N GLY A 74 -11.51 12.97 2.63
CA GLY A 74 -11.70 14.12 1.74
C GLY A 74 -10.54 15.13 1.78
N ASP A 75 -9.40 14.76 2.39
CA ASP A 75 -8.24 15.61 2.63
C ASP A 75 -6.96 14.77 2.44
N ASP A 76 -6.19 15.09 1.40
CA ASP A 76 -4.98 14.37 1.02
C ASP A 76 -3.79 14.66 1.97
N THR A 77 -3.92 15.65 2.85
CA THR A 77 -2.93 15.99 3.87
C THR A 77 -3.06 15.14 5.13
N LYS A 78 -4.14 14.36 5.27
CA LYS A 78 -4.39 13.44 6.42
C LYS A 78 -3.60 12.14 6.32
N VAL A 79 -2.31 12.26 6.07
CA VAL A 79 -1.38 11.14 5.94
C VAL A 79 -0.10 11.42 6.73
N LYS A 80 0.43 10.38 7.39
CA LYS A 80 1.76 10.38 7.98
C LYS A 80 2.57 9.25 7.37
N TYR A 81 3.85 9.53 7.14
CA TYR A 81 4.75 8.60 6.48
C TYR A 81 5.68 7.95 7.49
N THR A 82 5.82 6.63 7.42
CA THR A 82 6.88 5.88 8.10
C THR A 82 7.85 5.37 7.03
N PRO A 83 9.08 5.91 6.95
CA PRO A 83 10.12 5.33 6.12
C PRO A 83 10.53 3.98 6.70
N LEU A 84 10.43 2.91 5.90
CA LEU A 84 10.73 1.55 6.33
C LEU A 84 11.75 0.93 5.38
N THR A 85 12.70 0.16 5.91
CA THR A 85 13.59 -0.68 5.10
C THR A 85 12.85 -1.90 4.54
N ALA A 86 13.46 -2.59 3.58
CA ALA A 86 12.96 -3.87 3.11
C ALA A 86 12.82 -4.91 4.25
N LYS A 87 13.68 -4.88 5.26
CA LYS A 87 13.70 -5.91 6.30
C LYS A 87 12.50 -5.80 7.25
N GLU A 88 12.11 -4.59 7.61
CA GLU A 88 11.12 -4.35 8.68
C GLU A 88 9.70 -4.10 8.19
N ARG A 89 9.54 -3.78 6.88
CA ARG A 89 8.25 -3.34 6.31
C ARG A 89 7.06 -4.26 6.59
N PHE A 90 7.30 -5.57 6.57
CA PHE A 90 6.24 -6.56 6.76
C PHE A 90 5.86 -6.68 8.23
N THR A 91 6.84 -6.66 9.13
CA THR A 91 6.59 -6.65 10.57
C THR A 91 5.84 -5.39 10.99
N ALA A 92 6.20 -4.22 10.45
CA ALA A 92 5.51 -2.96 10.73
C ALA A 92 4.04 -2.98 10.27
N LEU A 93 3.74 -3.60 9.12
CA LEU A 93 2.35 -3.75 8.66
C LEU A 93 1.59 -4.76 9.53
N GLN A 94 2.19 -5.91 9.85
CA GLN A 94 1.57 -6.95 10.66
C GLN A 94 1.31 -6.53 12.11
N SER A 95 2.19 -5.70 12.68
CA SER A 95 2.03 -5.16 14.03
C SER A 95 1.00 -4.02 14.12
N GLY A 96 0.56 -3.48 12.99
CA GLY A 96 -0.28 -2.29 12.92
C GLY A 96 0.47 -0.98 13.20
N GLU A 97 1.81 -1.00 13.15
CA GLU A 97 2.62 0.24 13.18
C GLU A 97 2.28 1.14 11.99
N VAL A 98 2.00 0.53 10.83
CA VAL A 98 1.44 1.22 9.65
C VAL A 98 0.11 0.60 9.26
N ASP A 99 -0.83 1.41 8.76
CA ASP A 99 -2.16 0.96 8.33
C ASP A 99 -2.14 0.37 6.91
N LEU A 100 -1.22 0.88 6.07
CA LEU A 100 -0.92 0.34 4.75
C LEU A 100 0.58 0.45 4.44
N LEU A 101 1.00 -0.32 3.45
CA LEU A 101 2.35 -0.27 2.90
C LEU A 101 2.27 0.09 1.41
N SER A 102 2.71 1.31 1.05
CA SER A 102 2.90 1.72 -0.34
C SER A 102 4.40 1.78 -0.62
N ARG A 103 4.93 0.76 -1.27
CA ARG A 103 6.35 0.56 -1.56
C ARG A 103 6.51 -0.21 -2.86
N ASN A 104 7.73 -0.27 -3.39
CA ASN A 104 8.18 -1.21 -4.42
C ASN A 104 8.20 -2.69 -3.95
N THR A 105 7.13 -3.15 -3.29
CA THR A 105 6.97 -4.53 -2.80
C THR A 105 6.32 -5.38 -3.88
N THR A 106 7.09 -6.27 -4.51
CA THR A 106 6.56 -7.20 -5.51
C THR A 106 5.46 -8.08 -4.89
N TRP A 107 4.31 -8.14 -5.56
CA TRP A 107 3.23 -9.07 -5.23
C TRP A 107 3.64 -10.49 -5.61
N THR A 108 3.79 -11.36 -4.62
CA THR A 108 4.04 -12.79 -4.82
C THR A 108 3.00 -13.61 -4.05
N SER A 109 2.70 -14.81 -4.53
CA SER A 109 1.77 -15.71 -3.83
C SER A 109 2.20 -16.02 -2.40
N SER A 110 3.50 -16.15 -2.14
CA SER A 110 4.04 -16.39 -0.80
C SER A 110 3.80 -15.24 0.18
N ARG A 111 3.81 -13.99 -0.30
CA ARG A 111 3.57 -12.80 0.55
C ARG A 111 2.07 -12.61 0.81
N ASP A 112 1.26 -12.79 -0.23
CA ASP A 112 -0.19 -12.63 -0.15
C ASP A 112 -0.84 -13.73 0.70
N ALA A 113 -0.72 -14.99 0.26
CA ALA A 113 -1.33 -16.12 0.96
C ALA A 113 -0.54 -16.58 2.19
N GLY A 114 0.80 -16.49 2.15
CA GLY A 114 1.65 -17.07 3.18
C GLY A 114 1.95 -16.17 4.38
N MET A 115 1.93 -14.83 4.20
CA MET A 115 2.19 -13.87 5.28
C MET A 115 0.93 -13.16 5.77
N GLY A 116 -0.24 -13.50 5.20
CA GLY A 116 -1.52 -12.89 5.54
C GLY A 116 -1.64 -11.42 5.10
N MET A 117 -0.91 -11.02 4.06
CA MET A 117 -0.93 -9.66 3.54
C MET A 117 -2.00 -9.52 2.47
N ALA A 118 -2.88 -8.54 2.61
CA ALA A 118 -3.82 -8.21 1.54
C ALA A 118 -3.19 -7.22 0.55
N PHE A 119 -2.85 -7.68 -0.65
CA PHE A 119 -2.47 -6.78 -1.75
C PHE A 119 -3.73 -6.29 -2.48
N THR A 120 -3.86 -4.98 -2.67
CA THR A 120 -5.10 -4.33 -3.13
C THR A 120 -5.06 -3.86 -4.58
N GLY A 121 -3.87 -3.67 -5.15
CA GLY A 121 -3.71 -3.22 -6.53
C GLY A 121 -2.25 -3.16 -6.95
N VAL A 122 -2.00 -3.33 -8.25
CA VAL A 122 -0.67 -3.15 -8.85
C VAL A 122 -0.50 -1.68 -9.23
N THR A 123 0.44 -1.00 -8.58
CA THR A 123 0.78 0.40 -8.86
C THR A 123 1.89 0.55 -9.90
N TYR A 124 2.72 -0.47 -10.05
CA TYR A 124 3.87 -0.46 -10.96
C TYR A 124 4.24 -1.89 -11.38
N TYR A 125 4.55 -2.09 -12.66
CA TYR A 125 5.13 -3.34 -13.19
C TYR A 125 6.63 -3.17 -13.32
N ASP A 126 7.41 -3.99 -12.62
CA ASP A 126 8.87 -3.95 -12.63
C ASP A 126 9.49 -5.17 -13.33
N GLY A 127 10.83 -5.18 -13.37
CA GLY A 127 11.61 -6.29 -13.90
C GLY A 127 12.98 -6.36 -13.25
N ILE A 128 13.53 -7.57 -13.18
CA ILE A 128 14.87 -7.81 -12.62
C ILE A 128 15.90 -7.69 -13.72
N GLY A 129 16.80 -6.71 -13.58
CA GLY A 129 17.95 -6.51 -14.46
C GLY A 129 19.28 -6.66 -13.71
N PHE A 130 20.35 -6.79 -14.48
CA PHE A 130 21.72 -6.62 -13.96
C PHE A 130 22.26 -5.29 -14.44
N LEU A 131 22.80 -4.50 -13.51
CA LEU A 131 23.57 -3.31 -13.86
C LEU A 131 25.05 -3.67 -13.89
N THR A 132 25.76 -3.21 -14.91
CA THR A 132 27.19 -3.42 -15.10
C THR A 132 27.84 -2.15 -15.60
N HIS A 133 29.17 -2.05 -15.45
CA HIS A 133 29.92 -1.03 -16.16
C HIS A 133 29.94 -1.34 -17.66
N ASP A 134 29.74 -0.32 -18.50
CA ASP A 134 29.79 -0.45 -19.96
C ASP A 134 31.08 -1.13 -20.44
N LYS A 135 32.22 -0.80 -19.79
CA LYS A 135 33.54 -1.38 -20.11
C LYS A 135 33.63 -2.88 -19.87
N ALA A 136 32.73 -3.48 -19.10
CA ALA A 136 32.70 -4.92 -18.87
C ALA A 136 32.20 -5.69 -20.11
N GLY A 137 31.58 -5.01 -21.10
CA GLY A 137 31.13 -5.65 -22.35
C GLY A 137 30.04 -6.71 -22.18
N LEU A 138 29.42 -6.80 -21.00
CA LEU A 138 28.43 -7.82 -20.67
C LEU A 138 27.08 -7.49 -21.31
N LYS A 139 26.66 -8.32 -22.28
CA LYS A 139 25.36 -8.21 -22.96
C LYS A 139 24.33 -9.24 -22.52
N LYS A 140 24.75 -10.23 -21.73
CA LYS A 140 23.91 -11.31 -21.20
C LYS A 140 24.48 -11.78 -19.87
N ARG A 141 23.62 -12.40 -19.04
CA ARG A 141 24.04 -13.03 -17.78
C ARG A 141 24.94 -14.23 -18.09
N GLU A 142 26.15 -14.22 -17.54
CA GLU A 142 27.09 -15.35 -17.58
C GLU A 142 27.17 -16.03 -16.22
N ARG A 143 26.99 -17.35 -16.16
CA ARG A 143 26.82 -18.09 -14.90
C ARG A 143 28.12 -18.35 -14.12
N THR A 144 29.29 -18.03 -14.65
CA THR A 144 30.58 -18.46 -14.08
C THR A 144 31.57 -17.31 -13.92
N GLY A 145 32.25 -17.26 -12.77
CA GLY A 145 33.39 -16.36 -12.53
C GLY A 145 33.07 -14.94 -12.02
N TRP A 146 31.79 -14.53 -12.07
CA TRP A 146 31.38 -13.16 -11.70
C TRP A 146 30.89 -13.05 -10.25
N ARG A 147 31.28 -11.96 -9.58
CA ARG A 147 30.76 -11.59 -8.26
C ARG A 147 29.55 -10.68 -8.42
N TYR A 148 28.43 -11.06 -7.82
CA TYR A 148 27.18 -10.31 -7.85
C TYR A 148 26.95 -9.61 -6.51
N ARG A 149 26.49 -8.36 -6.57
CA ARG A 149 25.91 -7.66 -5.41
C ARG A 149 24.41 -7.58 -5.62
N LEU A 150 23.64 -8.15 -4.70
CA LEU A 150 22.19 -8.12 -4.72
C LEU A 150 21.68 -7.24 -3.57
N TYR A 151 20.52 -6.63 -3.78
CA TYR A 151 19.82 -5.91 -2.72
C TYR A 151 19.15 -6.92 -1.78
N SER A 152 19.40 -6.79 -0.47
CA SER A 152 18.84 -7.68 0.54
C SER A 152 17.34 -7.44 0.72
N GLY A 153 16.55 -8.49 0.90
CA GLY A 153 15.10 -8.40 1.07
C GLY A 153 14.31 -8.05 -0.21
N GLY A 154 14.99 -8.07 -1.36
CA GLY A 154 14.37 -7.95 -2.70
C GLY A 154 13.53 -9.16 -3.09
N TYR A 155 13.77 -10.33 -2.49
CA TYR A 155 12.99 -11.56 -2.66
C TYR A 155 12.83 -12.26 -1.32
#